data_AF-A0A318SC38-F1
#
_entry.id   AF-A0A318SC38-F1
#
_cell.length_a   1.000
_cell.length_b   1.000
_cell.length_c   1.000
_cell.angle_alpha   90.00
_cell.angle_beta   90.00
_cell.angle_gamma   90.00
#
_symmetry.space_group_name_H-M   'P 1'
#
loop_
_entity.id
_entity.type
_entity.pdbx_description
1 polymer ?
#
loop_
_entity_poly.entity_id
_entity_poly.type
_entity_poly.pdbx_seq_one_letter_code
_entity_poly.pdbx_strand_id
1 'polypeptide(L)'
;MSRLTPHASNPRSLRLTRSPRSGAALILTVLMLALLLAGMVVVTFALTLTTRVSAADGHDAVAAQLAAESGLAHARAHLADLRRVLDTVRISDEDAAPRLDALVSRFCGEHPWRDTADGARCNASEQASDGALDVFTALAPATAYPDGEDAAAFWRDVLFGRERDVVLDADSSLVRHARWNVVLRPSAAERTSDATYRLHLRLVTLEGVGTVERDGQVVARRHVRVDTTDDLVVTIARRSLHRFAVLRDAPSTTNEANSFRAGDHFVGPVHSNAAPVFEMTPTAFARFDGTFSTASSSANVTGDVGCASLLACPKMFASTPTFDAPTVVFPTPGDVLNDVTTASSTSGARLSESGLTIEGNVDRLVLSVRDGRQIVDVTQGGGTTSLRAREDGLWDVWRGENFAESGVAFSGVVLVRGDVRDMRGDGSNAPDVSNSARISIVALGGIGVGDDVTFSQDPRVTPSAINSLGLVALGGDLSILPSRSSDLSLHANVAVLADGRGLATPSCASIAACPAVAAPTLHLLGSVAERAPRPLAVRLDVIHDDRTPPPAFPREARWTVDTSTFAVPGTWRQVP
;
A
#
# COMPACT_ATOMS: atom_id res chain seq x y z
N MET A 1 -98.63 20.23 19.59
CA MET A 1 -98.75 19.97 18.14
C MET A 1 -97.80 18.84 17.77
N SER A 2 -98.21 17.99 16.82
CA SER A 2 -97.60 16.72 16.37
C SER A 2 -97.87 15.49 17.26
N ARG A 3 -99.00 14.84 16.96
CA ARG A 3 -99.35 13.44 17.26
C ARG A 3 -98.58 12.52 16.31
N LEU A 4 -98.17 11.33 16.76
CA LEU A 4 -98.19 10.11 15.93
C LEU A 4 -98.27 8.87 16.83
N THR A 5 -99.10 7.94 16.37
CA THR A 5 -99.74 6.78 17.00
C THR A 5 -98.84 5.55 17.16
N PRO A 6 -99.09 4.65 18.14
CA PRO A 6 -98.46 3.33 18.19
C PRO A 6 -99.27 2.30 17.37
N HIS A 7 -98.60 1.60 16.46
CA HIS A 7 -99.16 0.52 15.66
C HIS A 7 -98.86 -0.83 16.31
N ALA A 8 -99.90 -1.52 16.77
CA ALA A 8 -99.84 -2.92 17.19
C ALA A 8 -99.69 -3.84 15.97
N SER A 9 -98.70 -4.73 15.97
CA SER A 9 -98.57 -5.81 15.01
C SER A 9 -98.45 -7.16 15.72
N ASN A 10 -99.25 -8.12 15.24
CA ASN A 10 -99.46 -9.46 15.77
C ASN A 10 -98.20 -10.33 15.78
N PRO A 11 -97.96 -11.14 16.84
CA PRO A 11 -97.00 -12.23 16.79
C PRO A 11 -97.59 -13.42 16.02
N ARG A 12 -97.27 -13.52 14.72
CA ARG A 12 -97.47 -14.79 13.99
C ARG A 12 -96.38 -15.77 14.41
N SER A 13 -96.79 -16.77 15.18
CA SER A 13 -96.01 -17.97 15.50
C SER A 13 -95.64 -18.73 14.22
N LEU A 14 -94.40 -18.54 13.75
CA LEU A 14 -93.76 -19.40 12.74
C LEU A 14 -93.39 -20.72 13.40
N ARG A 15 -94.26 -21.73 13.30
CA ARG A 15 -93.89 -23.12 13.53
C ARG A 15 -92.94 -23.56 12.42
N LEU A 16 -91.63 -23.48 12.69
CA LEU A 16 -90.60 -24.17 11.91
C LEU A 16 -90.81 -25.68 12.05
N THR A 17 -91.45 -26.29 11.05
CA THR A 17 -91.37 -27.72 10.83
C THR A 17 -89.92 -28.04 10.47
N ARG A 18 -89.14 -28.50 11.46
CA ARG A 18 -87.78 -29.04 11.25
C ARG A 18 -87.88 -30.26 10.35
N SER A 19 -87.57 -30.07 9.08
CA SER A 19 -87.21 -31.16 8.18
C SER A 19 -85.89 -31.77 8.67
N PRO A 20 -85.81 -33.09 8.96
CA PRO A 20 -84.58 -33.76 9.37
C PRO A 20 -83.43 -33.61 8.35
N ARG A 21 -83.75 -33.27 7.09
CA ARG A 21 -82.78 -33.05 6.02
C ARG A 21 -82.04 -31.71 6.14
N SER A 22 -82.62 -30.72 6.83
CA SER A 22 -82.00 -29.40 7.00
C SER A 22 -80.90 -29.38 8.07
N GLY A 23 -80.98 -30.26 9.09
CA GLY A 23 -79.94 -30.39 10.12
C GLY A 23 -78.67 -31.07 9.61
N ALA A 24 -78.83 -32.11 8.78
CA ALA A 24 -77.71 -32.81 8.15
C ALA A 24 -76.93 -31.90 7.20
N ALA A 25 -77.62 -31.08 6.40
CA ALA A 25 -76.97 -30.12 5.51
C ALA A 25 -76.12 -29.08 6.27
N LEU A 26 -76.60 -28.61 7.43
CA LEU A 26 -75.87 -27.62 8.24
C LEU A 26 -74.64 -28.23 8.93
N ILE A 27 -74.73 -29.48 9.37
CA ILE A 27 -73.56 -30.20 9.90
C ILE A 27 -72.53 -30.41 8.79
N LEU A 28 -72.96 -30.81 7.60
CA LEU A 28 -72.07 -31.06 6.47
C LEU A 28 -71.39 -29.78 5.99
N THR A 29 -72.09 -28.64 5.93
CA THR A 29 -71.49 -27.35 5.57
C THR A 29 -70.51 -26.84 6.63
N VAL A 30 -70.84 -26.98 7.92
CA VAL A 30 -69.93 -26.60 9.01
C VAL A 30 -68.68 -27.50 9.01
N LEU A 31 -68.83 -28.80 8.77
CA LEU A 31 -67.71 -29.73 8.73
C LEU A 31 -66.81 -29.50 7.50
N MET A 32 -67.39 -29.21 6.34
CA MET A 32 -66.66 -28.79 5.13
C MET A 32 -65.90 -27.48 5.37
N LEU A 33 -66.54 -26.49 6.01
CA LEU A 33 -65.92 -25.21 6.31
C LEU A 33 -64.76 -25.37 7.32
N ALA A 34 -64.93 -26.22 8.34
CA ALA A 34 -63.88 -26.55 9.30
C ALA A 34 -62.69 -27.27 8.63
N LEU A 35 -62.96 -28.19 7.69
CA LEU A 35 -61.93 -28.86 6.89
C LEU A 35 -61.18 -27.89 5.97
N LEU A 36 -61.89 -26.94 5.34
CA LEU A 36 -61.29 -25.90 4.53
C LEU A 36 -60.40 -24.96 5.35
N LEU A 37 -60.85 -24.54 6.53
CA LEU A 37 -60.07 -23.73 7.47
C LEU A 37 -58.82 -24.48 7.96
N ALA A 38 -58.96 -25.76 8.34
CA ALA A 38 -57.82 -26.59 8.73
C ALA A 38 -56.81 -26.74 7.58
N GLY A 39 -57.29 -26.95 6.34
CA GLY A 39 -56.44 -27.00 5.15
C GLY A 39 -55.67 -25.70 4.92
N MET A 40 -56.33 -24.54 5.05
CA MET A 40 -55.65 -23.24 4.94
C MET A 40 -54.59 -23.04 6.02
N VAL A 41 -54.85 -23.45 7.27
CA VAL A 41 -53.87 -23.34 8.36
C VAL A 41 -52.64 -24.20 8.09
N VAL A 42 -52.82 -25.44 7.60
CA VAL A 42 -51.70 -26.33 7.25
C VAL A 42 -50.86 -25.76 6.10
N VAL A 43 -51.50 -25.25 5.04
CA VAL A 43 -50.79 -24.64 3.91
C VAL A 43 -50.03 -23.38 4.35
N THR A 44 -50.63 -22.56 5.21
CA THR A 44 -49.97 -21.36 5.75
C THR A 44 -48.78 -21.72 6.64
N PHE A 45 -48.89 -22.74 7.48
CA PHE A 45 -47.77 -23.25 8.28
C PHE A 45 -46.64 -23.81 7.40
N ALA A 46 -46.97 -24.59 6.38
CA ALA A 46 -46.00 -25.14 5.44
C ALA A 46 -45.26 -24.03 4.66
N LEU A 47 -45.97 -23.01 4.20
CA LEU A 47 -45.39 -21.82 3.54
C LEU A 47 -44.52 -20.99 4.50
N THR A 48 -44.92 -20.85 5.76
CA THR A 48 -44.15 -20.09 6.76
C THR A 48 -42.86 -20.83 7.16
N LEU A 49 -42.91 -22.16 7.25
CA LEU A 49 -41.73 -22.98 7.55
C LEU A 49 -40.76 -22.98 6.37
N THR A 50 -41.24 -23.16 5.14
CA THR A 50 -40.38 -23.15 3.93
C THR A 50 -39.73 -21.78 3.68
N THR A 51 -40.45 -20.69 3.92
CA THR A 51 -39.88 -19.32 3.78
C THR A 51 -38.86 -18.98 4.87
N ARG A 52 -39.03 -19.48 6.11
CA ARG A 52 -38.03 -19.29 7.17
C ARG A 52 -36.76 -20.09 6.94
N VAL A 53 -36.89 -21.33 6.45
CA VAL A 53 -35.74 -22.17 6.08
C VAL A 53 -34.97 -21.49 4.93
N SER A 54 -35.65 -21.00 3.89
CA SER A 54 -34.95 -20.32 2.79
C SER A 54 -34.28 -19.00 3.20
N ALA A 55 -34.84 -18.28 4.17
CA ALA A 55 -34.25 -17.03 4.66
C ALA A 55 -33.02 -17.26 5.54
N ALA A 56 -33.06 -18.26 6.42
CA ALA A 56 -31.91 -18.65 7.25
C ALA A 56 -30.77 -19.21 6.38
N ASP A 57 -31.10 -20.11 5.45
CA ASP A 57 -30.12 -20.68 4.50
C ASP A 57 -29.53 -19.58 3.60
N GLY A 58 -30.36 -18.61 3.19
CA GLY A 58 -29.92 -17.44 2.44
C GLY A 58 -28.94 -16.57 3.23
N HIS A 59 -29.22 -16.31 4.50
CA HIS A 59 -28.32 -15.56 5.38
C HIS A 59 -26.99 -16.30 5.59
N ASP A 60 -27.03 -17.61 5.84
CA ASP A 60 -25.83 -18.43 6.02
C ASP A 60 -24.99 -18.50 4.75
N ALA A 61 -25.62 -18.56 3.57
CA ALA A 61 -24.93 -18.52 2.28
C ALA A 61 -24.24 -17.17 2.02
N VAL A 62 -24.88 -16.05 2.37
CA VAL A 62 -24.27 -14.71 2.26
C VAL A 62 -23.14 -14.55 3.27
N ALA A 63 -23.30 -15.04 4.50
CA ALA A 63 -22.24 -15.02 5.50
C ALA A 63 -21.02 -15.85 5.06
N ALA A 64 -21.22 -17.02 4.47
CA ALA A 64 -20.15 -17.83 3.90
C ALA A 64 -19.45 -17.11 2.72
N GLN A 65 -20.21 -16.39 1.89
CA GLN A 65 -19.65 -15.61 0.78
C GLN A 65 -18.76 -14.46 1.30
N LEU A 66 -19.26 -13.68 2.27
CA LEU A 66 -18.49 -12.60 2.90
C LEU A 66 -17.23 -13.13 3.59
N ALA A 67 -17.31 -14.29 4.24
CA ALA A 67 -16.14 -14.94 4.82
C ALA A 67 -15.10 -15.36 3.75
N ALA A 68 -15.57 -15.89 2.62
CA ALA A 68 -14.68 -16.24 1.50
C ALA A 68 -14.00 -15.01 0.90
N GLU A 69 -14.74 -13.90 0.74
CA GLU A 69 -14.20 -12.62 0.26
C GLU A 69 -13.21 -12.00 1.24
N SER A 70 -13.45 -12.14 2.54
CA SER A 70 -12.49 -11.76 3.59
C SER A 70 -11.20 -12.58 3.49
N GLY A 71 -11.32 -13.91 3.30
CA GLY A 71 -10.17 -14.78 3.05
C GLY A 71 -9.35 -14.35 1.84
N LEU A 72 -10.02 -13.96 0.75
CA LEU A 72 -9.37 -13.40 -0.44
C LEU A 72 -8.65 -12.08 -0.15
N ALA A 73 -9.26 -11.20 0.67
CA ALA A 73 -8.63 -9.95 1.10
C ALA A 73 -7.35 -10.19 1.92
N HIS A 74 -7.38 -11.16 2.84
CA HIS A 74 -6.18 -11.58 3.58
C HIS A 74 -5.09 -12.14 2.66
N ALA A 75 -5.46 -12.97 1.67
CA ALA A 75 -4.52 -13.51 0.70
C ALA A 75 -3.85 -12.40 -0.13
N ARG A 76 -4.60 -11.35 -0.51
CA ARG A 76 -4.06 -10.15 -1.18
C ARG A 76 -3.15 -9.32 -0.28
N ALA A 77 -3.50 -9.15 0.99
CA ALA A 77 -2.62 -8.48 1.96
C ALA A 77 -1.29 -9.24 2.12
N HIS A 78 -1.34 -10.57 2.19
CA HIS A 78 -0.16 -11.41 2.25
C HIS A 78 0.71 -11.30 0.99
N LEU A 79 0.10 -11.19 -0.21
CA LEU A 79 0.83 -10.88 -1.44
C LEU A 79 1.51 -9.50 -1.41
N ALA A 80 0.90 -8.51 -0.76
CA ALA A 80 1.52 -7.20 -0.57
C ALA A 80 2.72 -7.25 0.39
N ASP A 81 2.64 -8.06 1.45
CA ASP A 81 3.78 -8.32 2.34
C ASP A 81 4.91 -9.05 1.62
N LEU A 82 4.58 -10.07 0.82
CA LEU A 82 5.52 -10.75 -0.07
C LEU A 82 6.20 -9.77 -1.03
N ARG A 83 5.44 -8.88 -1.67
CA ARG A 83 5.99 -7.83 -2.55
C ARG A 83 6.99 -6.97 -1.78
N ARG A 84 6.66 -6.57 -0.55
CA ARG A 84 7.54 -5.79 0.32
C ARG A 84 8.84 -6.55 0.61
N VAL A 85 8.78 -7.84 0.95
CA VAL A 85 9.99 -8.68 1.14
C VAL A 85 10.81 -8.71 -0.15
N LEU A 86 10.19 -8.95 -1.30
CA LEU A 86 10.89 -9.02 -2.58
C LEU A 86 11.52 -7.69 -3.00
N ASP A 87 10.91 -6.55 -2.68
CA ASP A 87 11.47 -5.22 -2.96
C ASP A 87 12.68 -4.91 -2.05
N THR A 88 12.86 -5.64 -0.95
CA THR A 88 14.04 -5.53 -0.07
C THR A 88 15.18 -6.47 -0.46
N VAL A 89 14.96 -7.40 -1.41
CA VAL A 89 15.98 -8.31 -1.91
C VAL A 89 17.08 -7.50 -2.55
N ARG A 90 18.24 -7.46 -1.91
CA ARG A 90 19.41 -6.73 -2.38
C ARG A 90 20.61 -7.65 -2.27
N ILE A 91 21.48 -7.61 -3.29
CA ILE A 91 22.79 -8.23 -3.19
C ILE A 91 23.57 -7.38 -2.20
N SER A 92 23.97 -7.97 -1.08
CA SER A 92 24.95 -7.32 -0.21
C SER A 92 26.19 -7.06 -1.05
N ASP A 93 26.86 -5.91 -0.87
CA ASP A 93 28.14 -5.66 -1.53
C ASP A 93 29.17 -6.77 -1.19
N GLU A 94 28.88 -7.58 -0.15
CA GLU A 94 29.62 -8.76 0.29
C GLU A 94 29.38 -10.07 -0.46
N ASP A 95 28.28 -10.20 -1.19
CA ASP A 95 27.98 -11.43 -1.90
C ASP A 95 28.75 -11.48 -3.22
N ALA A 96 29.79 -12.33 -3.25
CA ALA A 96 30.58 -12.58 -4.45
C ALA A 96 29.70 -13.17 -5.57
N ALA A 97 29.95 -12.76 -6.82
CA ALA A 97 29.22 -13.24 -8.01
C ALA A 97 29.05 -14.78 -8.07
N PRO A 98 30.05 -15.61 -7.69
CA PRO A 98 29.88 -17.07 -7.67
C PRO A 98 28.80 -17.56 -6.70
N ARG A 99 28.59 -16.87 -5.56
CA ARG A 99 27.55 -17.23 -4.59
C ARG A 99 26.17 -16.93 -5.16
N LEU A 100 26.00 -15.79 -5.82
CA LEU A 100 24.76 -15.43 -6.47
C LEU A 100 24.43 -16.38 -7.63
N ASP A 101 25.41 -16.69 -8.48
CA ASP A 101 25.26 -17.70 -9.54
C ASP A 101 24.85 -19.06 -8.95
N ALA A 102 25.43 -19.48 -7.83
CA ALA A 102 25.06 -20.72 -7.15
C ALA A 102 23.63 -20.67 -6.57
N LEU A 103 23.23 -19.54 -5.95
CA LEU A 103 21.87 -19.34 -5.41
C LEU A 103 20.82 -19.36 -6.53
N VAL A 104 21.05 -18.64 -7.63
CA VAL A 104 20.13 -18.62 -8.78
C VAL A 104 20.14 -19.96 -9.51
N SER A 105 21.28 -20.66 -9.59
CA SER A 105 21.30 -22.01 -10.14
C SER A 105 20.50 -23.00 -9.28
N ARG A 106 20.46 -22.84 -7.95
CA ARG A 106 19.54 -23.61 -7.10
C ARG A 106 18.07 -23.26 -7.36
N PHE A 107 17.76 -21.99 -7.65
CA PHE A 107 16.42 -21.57 -8.09
C PHE A 107 16.00 -22.29 -9.40
N CYS A 108 16.93 -22.49 -10.34
CA CYS A 108 16.71 -23.26 -11.57
C CYS A 108 16.52 -24.77 -11.34
N GLY A 109 17.00 -25.32 -10.22
CA GLY A 109 17.03 -26.76 -9.95
C GLY A 109 18.00 -27.49 -10.89
N GLU A 110 17.58 -28.63 -11.44
CA GLU A 110 18.39 -29.45 -12.35
C GLU A 110 18.44 -28.92 -13.79
N HIS A 111 17.72 -27.84 -14.08
CA HIS A 111 17.60 -27.32 -15.43
C HIS A 111 18.80 -26.42 -15.79
N PRO A 112 19.61 -26.80 -16.80
CA PRO A 112 20.80 -26.03 -17.15
C PRO A 112 20.42 -24.69 -17.79
N TRP A 113 21.28 -23.71 -17.60
CA TRP A 113 21.23 -22.44 -18.33
C TRP A 113 21.32 -22.68 -19.83
N ARG A 114 20.51 -21.94 -20.59
CA ARG A 114 20.53 -21.91 -22.06
C ARG A 114 20.79 -20.48 -22.50
N ASP A 115 21.79 -20.29 -23.35
CA ASP A 115 22.04 -18.98 -23.95
C ASP A 115 20.92 -18.62 -24.93
N THR A 116 20.43 -17.40 -24.84
CA THR A 116 19.44 -16.77 -25.71
C THR A 116 20.03 -15.50 -26.32
N ALA A 117 19.33 -14.87 -27.26
CA ALA A 117 19.79 -13.60 -27.84
C ALA A 117 19.90 -12.47 -26.80
N ASP A 118 19.13 -12.56 -25.71
CA ASP A 118 18.99 -11.52 -24.68
C ASP A 118 19.74 -11.84 -23.38
N GLY A 119 20.51 -12.94 -23.33
CA GLY A 119 21.25 -13.36 -22.14
C GLY A 119 21.29 -14.88 -21.98
N ALA A 120 21.28 -15.37 -20.73
CA ALA A 120 21.08 -16.80 -20.45
C ALA A 120 19.77 -16.99 -19.70
N ARG A 121 19.04 -18.08 -19.97
CA ARG A 121 17.78 -18.40 -19.30
C ARG A 121 17.77 -19.85 -18.82
N CYS A 122 17.27 -20.09 -17.62
CA CYS A 122 16.90 -21.40 -17.14
C CYS A 122 15.37 -21.42 -16.89
N ASN A 123 14.75 -22.58 -17.08
CA ASN A 123 13.41 -22.79 -16.54
C ASN A 123 13.57 -23.33 -15.13
N ALA A 124 12.77 -22.86 -14.18
CA ALA A 124 12.76 -23.46 -12.85
C ALA A 124 11.77 -24.64 -12.83
N SER A 125 12.08 -25.67 -12.06
CA SER A 125 11.15 -26.78 -11.85
C SER A 125 9.90 -26.27 -11.11
N GLU A 126 8.72 -26.60 -11.61
CA GLU A 126 7.46 -26.32 -10.90
C GLU A 126 7.38 -27.07 -9.56
N GLN A 127 8.11 -28.19 -9.45
CA GLN A 127 8.38 -28.83 -8.17
C GLN A 127 9.51 -28.06 -7.48
N ALA A 128 9.12 -27.05 -6.71
CA ALA A 128 10.04 -26.30 -5.86
C ALA A 128 10.78 -27.29 -4.95
N SER A 129 12.08 -27.43 -5.18
CA SER A 129 12.95 -28.02 -4.17
C SER A 129 12.99 -27.08 -2.97
N ASP A 130 13.19 -27.61 -1.75
CA ASP A 130 13.25 -26.78 -0.53
C ASP A 130 14.26 -25.62 -0.65
N GLY A 131 15.29 -25.76 -1.51
CA GLY A 131 16.31 -24.74 -1.75
C GLY A 131 16.02 -23.75 -2.89
N ALA A 132 14.90 -23.88 -3.61
CA ALA A 132 14.60 -23.01 -4.75
C ALA A 132 14.45 -21.54 -4.34
N LEU A 133 14.01 -21.26 -3.11
CA LEU A 133 13.86 -19.90 -2.58
C LEU A 133 14.96 -19.48 -1.61
N ASP A 134 16.04 -20.26 -1.50
CA ASP A 134 17.22 -19.89 -0.70
C ASP A 134 17.81 -18.55 -1.16
N VAL A 135 17.63 -18.20 -2.44
CA VAL A 135 18.02 -16.91 -2.98
C VAL A 135 17.33 -15.75 -2.26
N PHE A 136 16.08 -15.91 -1.82
CA PHE A 136 15.35 -14.85 -1.13
C PHE A 136 15.64 -14.83 0.37
N THR A 137 15.81 -15.99 1.01
CA THR A 137 16.24 -16.04 2.42
C THR A 137 17.65 -15.47 2.60
N ALA A 138 18.54 -15.68 1.61
CA ALA A 138 19.90 -15.17 1.66
C ALA A 138 20.01 -13.66 1.39
N LEU A 139 19.12 -13.10 0.56
CA LEU A 139 19.26 -11.73 0.04
C LEU A 139 18.27 -10.72 0.64
N ALA A 140 17.18 -11.17 1.27
CA ALA A 140 16.29 -10.27 2.00
C ALA A 140 16.73 -10.16 3.47
N PRO A 141 16.78 -8.95 4.05
CA PRO A 141 17.14 -8.77 5.45
C PRO A 141 16.09 -9.42 6.37
N ALA A 142 16.52 -9.94 7.52
CA ALA A 142 15.62 -10.57 8.49
C ALA A 142 14.47 -9.64 8.95
N THR A 143 14.68 -8.33 8.95
CA THR A 143 13.68 -7.32 9.29
C THR A 143 12.63 -7.08 8.21
N ALA A 144 12.79 -7.65 7.01
CA ALA A 144 11.80 -7.54 5.93
C ALA A 144 10.59 -8.45 6.17
N TYR A 145 10.77 -9.53 6.93
CA TYR A 145 9.73 -10.52 7.19
C TYR A 145 8.74 -10.00 8.25
N PRO A 146 7.45 -10.38 8.16
CA PRO A 146 6.46 -10.04 9.19
C PRO A 146 6.90 -10.49 10.58
N ASP A 147 6.57 -9.70 11.61
CA ASP A 147 7.04 -9.90 12.98
C ASP A 147 6.83 -11.35 13.48
N GLY A 148 7.93 -12.00 13.84
CA GLY A 148 7.93 -13.34 14.43
C GLY A 148 7.88 -14.50 13.44
N GLU A 149 7.81 -14.26 12.12
CA GLU A 149 7.95 -15.33 11.12
C GLU A 149 9.43 -15.56 10.77
N ASP A 150 9.87 -16.82 10.86
CA ASP A 150 11.17 -17.24 10.35
C ASP A 150 11.15 -17.23 8.82
N ALA A 151 12.24 -16.77 8.19
CA ALA A 151 12.32 -16.60 6.74
C ALA A 151 12.08 -17.93 6.00
N ALA A 152 12.63 -19.05 6.48
CA ALA A 152 12.43 -20.34 5.85
C ALA A 152 10.98 -20.83 6.01
N ALA A 153 10.36 -20.58 7.17
CA ALA A 153 8.94 -20.85 7.37
C ALA A 153 8.05 -20.02 6.45
N PHE A 154 8.31 -18.71 6.32
CA PHE A 154 7.59 -17.79 5.43
C PHE A 154 7.62 -18.31 3.98
N TRP A 155 8.81 -18.61 3.46
CA TRP A 155 8.95 -19.07 2.07
C TRP A 155 8.38 -20.47 1.84
N ARG A 156 8.45 -21.37 2.83
CA ARG A 156 7.78 -22.67 2.78
C ARG A 156 6.26 -22.52 2.68
N ASP A 157 5.69 -21.61 3.48
CA ASP A 157 4.25 -21.33 3.44
C ASP A 157 3.81 -20.82 2.06
N VAL A 158 4.60 -19.92 1.47
CA VAL A 158 4.35 -19.33 0.14
C VAL A 158 4.52 -20.34 -1.01
N LEU A 159 5.50 -21.26 -0.92
CA LEU A 159 5.73 -22.28 -1.96
C LEU A 159 4.70 -23.40 -1.95
N PHE A 160 4.44 -23.94 -0.77
CA PHE A 160 3.63 -25.15 -0.64
C PHE A 160 2.16 -24.82 -0.41
N GLY A 161 1.82 -23.55 -0.24
CA GLY A 161 0.44 -23.10 -0.05
C GLY A 161 -0.10 -23.54 1.29
N ARG A 162 0.46 -23.02 2.38
CA ARG A 162 -0.11 -23.29 3.70
C ARG A 162 -1.51 -22.67 3.76
N GLU A 163 -2.51 -23.52 3.95
CA GLU A 163 -3.86 -23.06 4.26
C GLU A 163 -3.83 -22.37 5.63
N ARG A 164 -4.17 -21.09 5.66
CA ARG A 164 -4.33 -20.31 6.90
C ARG A 164 -5.82 -20.18 7.17
N ASP A 165 -6.23 -20.44 8.40
CA ASP A 165 -7.61 -20.29 8.86
C ASP A 165 -7.72 -19.11 9.84
N VAL A 166 -8.69 -18.25 9.61
CA VAL A 166 -8.98 -17.09 10.45
C VAL A 166 -10.44 -17.18 10.88
N VAL A 167 -10.66 -17.23 12.20
CA VAL A 167 -12.00 -17.12 12.77
C VAL A 167 -12.41 -15.65 12.74
N LEU A 168 -13.37 -15.31 11.88
CA LEU A 168 -13.87 -13.94 11.72
C LEU A 168 -14.83 -13.56 12.84
N ASP A 169 -15.63 -14.52 13.30
CA ASP A 169 -16.57 -14.36 14.39
C ASP A 169 -16.86 -15.72 15.03
N ALA A 170 -16.97 -15.74 16.35
CA ALA A 170 -17.28 -16.91 17.13
C ALA A 170 -18.34 -16.55 18.17
N ASP A 171 -19.60 -16.67 17.78
CA ASP A 171 -20.70 -16.70 18.73
C ASP A 171 -20.94 -18.15 19.20
N SER A 172 -21.51 -18.31 20.39
CA SER A 172 -21.77 -19.57 21.08
C SER A 172 -22.46 -20.65 20.23
N SER A 173 -23.17 -20.27 19.17
CA SER A 173 -23.83 -21.20 18.24
C SER A 173 -23.47 -21.00 16.76
N LEU A 174 -22.65 -20.00 16.40
CA LEU A 174 -22.32 -19.68 15.01
C LEU A 174 -20.86 -19.24 14.89
N VAL A 175 -20.06 -20.02 14.15
CA VAL A 175 -18.65 -19.70 13.90
C VAL A 175 -18.42 -19.47 12.42
N ARG A 176 -17.74 -18.39 12.09
CA ARG A 176 -17.40 -18.01 10.71
C ARG A 176 -15.90 -18.12 10.51
N HIS A 177 -15.49 -18.96 9.58
CA HIS A 177 -14.10 -19.20 9.23
C HIS A 177 -13.81 -18.65 7.84
N ALA A 178 -12.67 -18.00 7.69
CA ALA A 178 -12.09 -17.62 6.41
C ALA A 178 -10.75 -18.34 6.27
N ARG A 179 -10.72 -19.32 5.35
CA ARG A 179 -9.51 -20.04 4.98
C ARG A 179 -8.95 -19.47 3.70
N TRP A 180 -7.63 -19.35 3.61
CA TRP A 180 -6.99 -18.83 2.41
C TRP A 180 -5.62 -19.45 2.19
N ASN A 181 -5.17 -19.43 0.94
CA ASN A 181 -3.85 -19.88 0.54
C ASN A 181 -3.26 -18.94 -0.53
N VAL A 182 -1.94 -18.87 -0.58
CA VAL A 182 -1.18 -18.22 -1.64
C VAL A 182 -0.12 -19.22 -2.09
N VAL A 183 -0.08 -19.53 -3.38
CA VAL A 183 0.90 -20.47 -3.95
C VAL A 183 1.71 -19.77 -5.02
N LEU A 184 3.00 -19.56 -4.75
CA LEU A 184 3.97 -19.18 -5.78
C LEU A 184 4.77 -20.38 -6.25
N ARG A 185 5.05 -20.42 -7.55
CA ARG A 185 5.97 -21.39 -8.14
C ARG A 185 7.10 -20.68 -8.88
N PRO A 186 8.36 -21.05 -8.64
CA PRO A 186 9.46 -20.70 -9.54
C PRO A 186 9.09 -21.10 -10.99
N SER A 187 9.25 -20.19 -11.94
CA SER A 187 8.95 -20.48 -13.36
C SER A 187 10.20 -20.37 -14.24
N ALA A 188 11.02 -19.34 -14.06
CA ALA A 188 12.26 -19.16 -14.82
C ALA A 188 13.23 -18.21 -14.12
N ALA A 189 14.50 -18.29 -14.48
CA ALA A 189 15.47 -17.22 -14.20
C ALA A 189 16.17 -16.79 -15.49
N GLU A 190 16.36 -15.48 -15.63
CA GLU A 190 17.06 -14.87 -16.77
C GLU A 190 18.27 -14.10 -16.26
N ARG A 191 19.45 -14.40 -16.79
CA ARG A 191 20.67 -13.63 -16.61
C ARG A 191 20.82 -12.69 -17.81
N THR A 192 20.41 -11.43 -17.62
CA THR A 192 20.41 -10.38 -18.66
C THR A 192 21.78 -9.73 -18.83
N SER A 193 22.63 -9.80 -17.82
CA SER A 193 24.05 -9.43 -17.86
C SER A 193 24.79 -10.22 -16.79
N ASP A 194 26.12 -10.14 -16.77
CA ASP A 194 26.97 -10.76 -15.73
C ASP A 194 26.66 -10.29 -14.30
N ALA A 195 25.86 -9.23 -14.16
CA ALA A 195 25.52 -8.59 -12.90
C ALA A 195 24.01 -8.56 -12.61
N THR A 196 23.14 -9.00 -13.53
CA THR A 196 21.68 -8.81 -13.38
C THR A 196 20.90 -10.06 -13.69
N TYR A 197 20.17 -10.55 -12.69
CA TYR A 197 19.27 -11.68 -12.76
C TYR A 197 17.82 -11.20 -12.64
N ARG A 198 16.91 -11.83 -13.39
CA ARG A 198 15.47 -11.70 -13.23
C ARG A 198 14.92 -13.06 -12.86
N LEU A 199 14.32 -13.15 -11.68
CA LEU A 199 13.66 -14.36 -11.20
C LEU A 199 12.17 -14.23 -11.45
N HIS A 200 11.60 -15.20 -12.14
CA HIS A 200 10.19 -15.26 -12.47
C HIS A 200 9.50 -16.24 -11.52
N LEU A 201 8.50 -15.73 -10.81
CA LEU A 201 7.63 -16.48 -9.91
C LEU A 201 6.22 -16.40 -10.48
N ARG A 202 5.58 -17.54 -10.73
CA ARG A 202 4.19 -17.57 -11.17
C ARG A 202 3.28 -17.68 -9.96
N LEU A 203 2.29 -16.79 -9.88
CA LEU A 203 1.20 -16.94 -8.92
C LEU A 203 0.23 -17.99 -9.46
N VAL A 204 0.20 -19.16 -8.82
CA VAL A 204 -0.59 -20.31 -9.31
C VAL A 204 -2.04 -20.19 -8.89
N THR A 205 -2.28 -19.79 -7.64
CA THR A 205 -3.62 -19.82 -7.08
C THR A 205 -3.73 -18.83 -5.92
N LEU A 206 -4.85 -18.12 -5.89
CA LEU A 206 -5.32 -17.30 -4.78
C LEU A 206 -6.74 -17.77 -4.41
N GLU A 207 -6.87 -18.51 -3.31
CA GLU A 207 -8.17 -19.02 -2.86
C GLU A 207 -8.59 -18.42 -1.53
N GLY A 208 -9.89 -18.13 -1.41
CA GLY A 208 -10.59 -17.83 -0.17
C GLY A 208 -11.76 -18.79 -0.01
N VAL A 209 -11.81 -19.53 1.09
CA VAL A 209 -12.90 -20.43 1.45
C VAL A 209 -13.56 -19.91 2.72
N GLY A 210 -14.83 -19.52 2.60
CA GLY A 210 -15.65 -19.14 3.73
C GLY A 210 -16.50 -20.32 4.20
N THR A 211 -16.44 -20.66 5.48
CA THR A 211 -17.31 -21.66 6.10
C THR A 211 -18.08 -21.05 7.26
N VAL A 212 -19.37 -21.39 7.35
CA VAL A 212 -20.24 -21.05 8.47
C VAL A 212 -20.59 -22.36 9.16
N GLU A 213 -20.26 -22.44 10.44
CA GLU A 213 -20.55 -23.60 11.30
C GLU A 213 -21.62 -23.23 12.32
N ARG A 214 -22.61 -24.11 12.50
CA ARG A 214 -23.62 -24.03 13.54
C ARG A 214 -23.57 -25.32 14.36
N ASP A 215 -23.36 -25.19 15.66
CA ASP A 215 -23.22 -26.32 16.58
C ASP A 215 -22.17 -27.36 16.13
N GLY A 216 -21.07 -26.89 15.53
CA GLY A 216 -19.98 -27.72 15.00
C GLY A 216 -20.25 -28.41 13.66
N GLN A 217 -21.35 -28.08 12.98
CA GLN A 217 -21.64 -28.55 11.61
C GLN A 217 -21.54 -27.41 10.60
N VAL A 218 -20.83 -27.63 9.50
CA VAL A 218 -20.76 -26.68 8.38
C VAL A 218 -22.13 -26.57 7.70
N VAL A 219 -22.83 -25.46 7.93
CA VAL A 219 -24.16 -25.18 7.35
C VAL A 219 -24.07 -24.46 6.00
N ALA A 220 -22.99 -23.72 5.76
CA ALA A 220 -22.72 -23.09 4.47
C ALA A 220 -21.22 -23.05 4.17
N ARG A 221 -20.87 -23.22 2.89
CA ARG A 221 -19.50 -23.13 2.40
C ARG A 221 -19.48 -22.40 1.06
N ARG A 222 -18.59 -21.43 0.91
CA ARG A 222 -18.31 -20.73 -0.35
C ARG A 222 -16.83 -20.77 -0.65
N HIS A 223 -16.52 -20.86 -1.93
CA HIS A 223 -15.16 -20.90 -2.43
C HIS A 223 -15.03 -19.82 -3.50
N VAL A 224 -14.11 -18.89 -3.28
CA VAL A 224 -13.72 -17.86 -4.23
C VAL A 224 -12.30 -18.16 -4.64
N ARG A 225 -12.09 -18.39 -5.92
CA ARG A 225 -10.78 -18.69 -6.50
C ARG A 225 -10.49 -17.66 -7.57
N VAL A 226 -9.30 -17.07 -7.50
CA VAL A 226 -8.77 -16.20 -8.56
C VAL A 226 -7.59 -16.94 -9.17
N ASP A 227 -7.80 -17.48 -10.37
CA ASP A 227 -6.70 -17.98 -11.18
C ASP A 227 -6.00 -16.78 -11.82
N THR A 228 -4.70 -16.67 -11.60
CA THR A 228 -3.86 -15.64 -12.21
C THR A 228 -2.82 -16.30 -13.10
N THR A 229 -2.51 -15.69 -14.23
CA THR A 229 -1.34 -16.07 -15.05
C THR A 229 -0.18 -15.11 -14.84
N ASP A 230 -0.26 -14.27 -13.81
CA ASP A 230 0.68 -13.18 -13.59
C ASP A 230 2.01 -13.75 -13.10
N ASP A 231 3.06 -13.41 -13.85
CA ASP A 231 4.44 -13.65 -13.44
C ASP A 231 4.93 -12.44 -12.62
N LEU A 232 5.31 -12.71 -11.38
CA LEU A 232 6.03 -11.78 -10.54
C LEU A 232 7.52 -11.86 -10.91
N VAL A 233 8.07 -10.73 -11.37
CA VAL A 233 9.48 -10.63 -11.77
C VAL A 233 10.27 -9.89 -10.71
N VAL A 234 11.26 -10.58 -10.12
CA VAL A 234 12.19 -10.01 -9.15
C VAL A 234 13.51 -9.74 -9.85
N THR A 235 13.90 -8.48 -9.96
CA THR A 235 15.19 -8.11 -10.57
C THR A 235 16.24 -7.96 -9.48
N ILE A 236 17.26 -8.81 -9.54
CA ILE A 236 18.41 -8.78 -8.66
C ILE A 236 19.59 -8.26 -9.47
N ALA A 237 19.95 -7.00 -9.28
CA ALA A 237 21.07 -6.36 -9.96
C ALA A 237 22.19 -6.05 -8.98
N ARG A 238 23.40 -6.48 -9.29
CA ARG A 238 24.60 -6.09 -8.56
C ARG A 238 24.88 -4.63 -8.90
N ARG A 239 25.25 -3.82 -7.89
CA ARG A 239 25.77 -2.48 -8.17
C ARG A 239 27.00 -2.61 -9.03
N SER A 240 26.91 -2.08 -10.25
CA SER A 240 27.98 -2.30 -11.21
C SER A 240 29.22 -1.53 -10.79
N LEU A 241 30.32 -2.27 -10.58
CA LEU A 241 31.64 -1.72 -10.26
C LEU A 241 32.29 -1.01 -11.47
N HIS A 242 31.65 -1.05 -12.65
CA HIS A 242 32.07 -0.39 -13.90
C HIS A 242 32.37 1.11 -13.78
N ARG A 243 31.91 1.78 -12.72
CA ARG A 243 32.27 3.18 -12.45
C ARG A 243 33.75 3.34 -12.10
N PHE A 244 34.47 2.25 -11.81
CA PHE A 244 35.90 2.25 -11.55
C PHE A 244 36.62 1.32 -12.54
N ALA A 245 37.67 1.82 -13.17
CA ALA A 245 38.55 1.08 -14.06
C ALA A 245 39.55 0.20 -13.29
N VAL A 246 39.96 0.61 -12.08
CA VAL A 246 40.84 -0.16 -11.19
C VAL A 246 40.44 0.08 -9.73
N LEU A 247 40.21 -1.02 -8.99
CA LEU A 247 40.03 -1.06 -7.54
C LEU A 247 41.20 -1.84 -6.93
N ARG A 248 41.99 -1.22 -6.05
CA ARG A 248 43.08 -1.89 -5.34
C ARG A 248 42.86 -1.85 -3.82
N ASP A 249 42.68 -3.02 -3.24
CA ASP A 249 42.81 -3.23 -1.79
C ASP A 249 44.24 -3.66 -1.48
N ALA A 250 44.80 -3.13 -0.39
CA ALA A 250 46.03 -3.69 0.16
C ALA A 250 45.63 -4.69 1.25
N PRO A 251 46.02 -5.98 1.18
CA PRO A 251 45.77 -6.90 2.27
C PRO A 251 46.48 -6.39 3.53
N SER A 252 45.74 -6.25 4.63
CA SER A 252 46.17 -5.65 5.91
C SER A 252 47.36 -6.34 6.59
N THR A 253 47.84 -7.47 6.06
CA THR A 253 48.88 -8.29 6.69
C THR A 253 50.27 -8.13 6.10
N THR A 254 50.40 -7.51 4.92
CA THR A 254 51.69 -7.14 4.33
C THR A 254 51.65 -5.66 4.02
N ASN A 255 52.58 -4.87 4.58
CA ASN A 255 52.74 -3.43 4.37
C ASN A 255 53.06 -3.03 2.90
N GLU A 256 52.66 -3.82 1.91
CA GLU A 256 52.72 -3.45 0.50
C GLU A 256 51.65 -2.39 0.24
N ALA A 257 52.05 -1.13 0.43
CA ALA A 257 51.24 0.00 0.04
C ALA A 257 50.87 -0.10 -1.45
N ASN A 258 49.69 0.40 -1.80
CA ASN A 258 49.21 0.42 -3.18
C ASN A 258 50.13 1.27 -4.07
N SER A 259 51.10 0.61 -4.73
CA SER A 259 52.14 1.29 -5.51
C SER A 259 51.73 1.48 -6.97
N PHE A 260 51.82 2.71 -7.47
CA PHE A 260 51.63 3.10 -8.86
C PHE A 260 52.97 3.51 -9.45
N ARG A 261 53.40 2.85 -10.52
CA ARG A 261 54.76 2.98 -11.06
C ARG A 261 54.85 3.99 -12.18
N ALA A 262 56.05 4.52 -12.37
CA ALA A 262 56.39 5.38 -13.49
C ALA A 262 56.07 4.68 -14.83
N GLY A 263 55.23 5.30 -15.66
CA GLY A 263 54.77 4.75 -16.93
C GLY A 263 53.46 3.97 -16.86
N ASP A 264 52.91 3.68 -15.67
CA ASP A 264 51.57 3.13 -15.55
C ASP A 264 50.54 4.11 -16.14
N HIS A 265 49.55 3.61 -16.88
CA HIS A 265 48.52 4.44 -17.49
C HIS A 265 47.14 3.84 -17.27
N PHE A 266 46.27 4.60 -16.61
CA PHE A 266 44.92 4.22 -16.23
C PHE A 266 43.89 5.05 -17.00
N VAL A 267 43.15 4.39 -17.88
CA VAL A 267 42.09 4.99 -18.69
C VAL A 267 40.74 4.73 -18.02
N GLY A 268 40.45 5.52 -16.99
CA GLY A 268 39.18 5.49 -16.26
C GLY A 268 39.33 5.77 -14.76
N PRO A 269 38.23 5.78 -13.98
CA PRO A 269 38.29 6.14 -12.57
C PRO A 269 39.06 5.12 -11.73
N VAL A 270 39.90 5.56 -10.81
CA VAL A 270 40.70 4.70 -9.92
C VAL A 270 40.41 5.06 -8.46
N HIS A 271 40.21 4.04 -7.62
CA HIS A 271 40.06 4.22 -6.18
C HIS A 271 41.04 3.35 -5.38
N SER A 272 41.60 3.90 -4.31
CA SER A 272 42.48 3.19 -3.37
C SER A 272 42.06 3.39 -1.90
N ASN A 273 41.83 2.30 -1.17
CA ASN A 273 41.48 2.34 0.25
C ASN A 273 42.63 2.69 1.20
N ALA A 274 43.87 2.63 0.72
CA ALA A 274 45.07 2.88 1.50
C ALA A 274 45.81 4.11 0.98
N ALA A 275 46.79 4.60 1.74
CA ALA A 275 47.69 5.65 1.28
C ALA A 275 48.43 5.16 0.02
N PRO A 276 48.20 5.79 -1.14
CA PRO A 276 48.84 5.36 -2.38
C PRO A 276 50.32 5.71 -2.34
N VAL A 277 51.16 4.83 -2.87
CA VAL A 277 52.58 5.11 -3.12
C VAL A 277 52.75 5.36 -4.61
N PHE A 278 53.32 6.50 -4.97
CA PHE A 278 53.65 6.81 -6.35
C PHE A 278 55.17 6.72 -6.54
N GLU A 279 55.60 5.72 -7.31
CA GLU A 279 56.99 5.55 -7.71
C GLU A 279 57.23 6.36 -8.99
N MET A 280 57.98 7.46 -8.89
CA MET A 280 58.21 8.39 -9.99
C MET A 280 59.69 8.43 -10.40
N THR A 281 59.93 8.81 -11.65
CA THR A 281 61.26 9.17 -12.15
C THR A 281 61.20 10.56 -12.79
N PRO A 282 62.33 11.26 -12.99
CA PRO A 282 62.32 12.61 -13.59
C PRO A 282 61.64 12.69 -14.96
N THR A 283 61.50 11.56 -15.67
CA THR A 283 60.96 11.49 -17.03
C THR A 283 59.68 10.67 -17.17
N ALA A 284 59.21 10.00 -16.11
CA ALA A 284 58.02 9.16 -16.17
C ALA A 284 57.29 9.08 -14.81
N PHE A 285 55.96 9.09 -14.88
CA PHE A 285 55.02 9.03 -13.75
C PHE A 285 53.81 8.17 -14.12
N ALA A 286 53.03 7.75 -13.12
CA ALA A 286 51.72 7.11 -13.34
C ALA A 286 50.71 8.14 -13.85
N ARG A 287 49.93 7.80 -14.86
CA ARG A 287 48.95 8.69 -15.49
C ARG A 287 47.53 8.18 -15.26
N PHE A 288 46.65 9.06 -14.78
CA PHE A 288 45.23 8.79 -14.53
C PHE A 288 44.38 9.71 -15.41
N ASP A 289 43.80 9.16 -16.47
CA ASP A 289 42.93 9.92 -17.37
C ASP A 289 41.49 10.07 -16.83
N GLY A 290 41.10 9.26 -15.84
CA GLY A 290 39.84 9.38 -15.11
C GLY A 290 39.98 10.07 -13.76
N THR A 291 38.94 9.99 -12.93
CA THR A 291 38.98 10.48 -11.54
C THR A 291 39.84 9.55 -10.68
N PHE A 292 40.77 10.11 -9.92
CA PHE A 292 41.50 9.37 -8.90
C PHE A 292 40.94 9.73 -7.52
N SER A 293 40.68 8.73 -6.70
CA SER A 293 40.29 8.95 -5.29
C SER A 293 41.02 7.99 -4.36
N THR A 294 41.26 8.43 -3.14
CA THR A 294 41.82 7.59 -2.08
C THR A 294 41.17 7.90 -0.75
N ALA A 295 41.00 6.87 0.08
CA ALA A 295 40.49 7.02 1.44
C ALA A 295 41.53 7.56 2.43
N SER A 296 42.78 7.69 2.01
CA SER A 296 43.83 8.33 2.79
C SER A 296 43.78 9.85 2.64
N SER A 297 44.15 10.57 3.71
CA SER A 297 44.42 12.01 3.69
C SER A 297 45.74 12.37 3.01
N SER A 298 46.57 11.37 2.71
CA SER A 298 47.93 11.56 2.20
C SER A 298 48.33 10.50 1.17
N ALA A 299 49.28 10.87 0.32
CA ALA A 299 49.97 9.98 -0.62
C ALA A 299 51.47 10.02 -0.33
N ASN A 300 52.11 8.89 -0.49
CA ASN A 300 53.57 8.79 -0.44
C ASN A 300 54.12 8.88 -1.86
N VAL A 301 55.18 9.65 -2.03
CA VAL A 301 55.87 9.77 -3.32
C VAL A 301 57.31 9.35 -3.12
N THR A 302 57.78 8.42 -3.94
CA THR A 302 59.15 7.91 -3.91
C THR A 302 59.80 8.14 -5.26
N GLY A 303 61.04 8.66 -5.26
CA GLY A 303 61.79 9.02 -6.46
C GLY A 303 61.98 10.54 -6.60
N ASP A 304 62.76 10.95 -7.61
CA ASP A 304 62.92 12.36 -7.96
C ASP A 304 61.72 12.80 -8.80
N VAL A 305 60.86 13.60 -8.17
CA VAL A 305 59.52 13.87 -8.67
C VAL A 305 59.51 14.91 -9.78
N GLY A 306 60.56 15.72 -9.92
CA GLY A 306 60.60 16.83 -10.90
C GLY A 306 59.49 17.89 -10.74
N CYS A 307 58.59 17.74 -9.77
CA CYS A 307 57.49 18.64 -9.43
C CYS A 307 57.51 18.97 -7.92
N ALA A 308 57.01 20.17 -7.58
CA ALA A 308 57.03 20.68 -6.21
C ALA A 308 56.06 19.96 -5.25
N SER A 309 55.01 19.30 -5.77
CA SER A 309 54.08 18.46 -5.01
C SER A 309 53.29 17.56 -5.97
N LEU A 310 52.69 16.48 -5.45
CA LEU A 310 51.85 15.55 -6.23
C LEU A 310 50.73 16.27 -7.00
N LEU A 311 50.07 17.23 -6.35
CA LEU A 311 49.01 18.06 -6.95
C LEU A 311 49.55 19.03 -8.01
N ALA A 312 50.84 19.37 -7.94
CA ALA A 312 51.51 20.25 -8.88
C ALA A 312 52.19 19.51 -10.03
N CYS A 313 52.14 18.16 -10.09
CA CYS A 313 52.71 17.37 -11.17
C CYS A 313 51.79 17.43 -12.40
N PRO A 314 52.09 18.28 -13.40
CA PRO A 314 51.20 18.45 -14.54
C PRO A 314 51.19 17.14 -15.31
N LYS A 315 49.99 16.63 -15.65
CA LYS A 315 49.71 15.41 -16.42
C LYS A 315 49.62 14.10 -15.64
N MET A 316 49.83 14.10 -14.32
CA MET A 316 49.64 12.89 -13.51
C MET A 316 48.16 12.52 -13.38
N PHE A 317 47.30 13.50 -13.09
CA PHE A 317 45.86 13.34 -13.01
C PHE A 317 45.17 14.25 -14.01
N ALA A 318 44.18 13.73 -14.74
CA ALA A 318 43.34 14.53 -15.64
C ALA A 318 42.32 15.39 -14.88
N SER A 319 42.06 15.07 -13.61
CA SER A 319 41.19 15.81 -12.69
C SER A 319 41.83 15.93 -11.32
N THR A 320 41.37 16.87 -10.49
CA THR A 320 41.87 16.99 -9.12
C THR A 320 41.63 15.69 -8.36
N PRO A 321 42.68 15.01 -7.85
CA PRO A 321 42.51 13.79 -7.08
C PRO A 321 41.77 14.08 -5.76
N THR A 322 40.86 13.19 -5.36
CA THR A 322 40.14 13.29 -4.09
C THR A 322 40.84 12.49 -3.02
N PHE A 323 41.39 13.17 -2.01
CA PHE A 323 41.86 12.57 -0.77
C PHE A 323 40.72 12.55 0.25
N ASP A 324 40.86 11.73 1.30
CA ASP A 324 39.81 11.54 2.31
C ASP A 324 38.45 11.09 1.72
N ALA A 325 38.48 10.36 0.60
CA ALA A 325 37.29 9.75 0.06
C ALA A 325 36.78 8.65 1.03
N PRO A 326 35.48 8.32 1.05
CA PRO A 326 35.01 7.18 1.83
C PRO A 326 35.75 5.90 1.43
N THR A 327 36.19 5.11 2.42
CA THR A 327 36.77 3.78 2.19
C THR A 327 35.78 2.93 1.42
N VAL A 328 36.19 2.41 0.26
CA VAL A 328 35.42 1.43 -0.49
C VAL A 328 35.69 0.07 0.13
N VAL A 329 34.94 -0.26 1.18
CA VAL A 329 35.11 -1.53 1.90
C VAL A 329 34.99 -2.69 0.91
N PHE A 330 36.07 -3.45 0.76
CA PHE A 330 35.97 -4.77 0.17
C PHE A 330 35.35 -5.66 1.23
N PRO A 331 34.35 -6.46 0.88
CA PRO A 331 33.77 -7.37 1.84
C PRO A 331 34.84 -8.33 2.34
N THR A 332 35.21 -8.19 3.60
CA THR A 332 35.99 -9.19 4.30
C THR A 332 35.01 -10.13 5.01
N PRO A 333 35.21 -11.46 5.00
CA PRO A 333 34.21 -12.43 5.46
C PRO A 333 33.82 -12.42 6.95
N GLY A 334 33.84 -11.29 7.69
CA GLY A 334 33.77 -11.32 9.16
C GLY A 334 33.02 -10.22 9.93
N ASP A 335 32.70 -9.04 9.39
CA ASP A 335 32.52 -7.87 10.28
C ASP A 335 31.12 -7.24 10.44
N VAL A 336 30.04 -7.75 9.84
CA VAL A 336 28.74 -7.03 9.89
C VAL A 336 27.74 -7.63 10.90
N LEU A 337 28.01 -7.39 12.19
CA LEU A 337 27.05 -7.69 13.27
C LEU A 337 26.70 -6.49 14.16
N ASN A 338 27.19 -5.27 13.90
CA ASN A 338 26.90 -4.12 14.77
C ASN A 338 26.90 -2.79 14.02
N ASP A 339 25.83 -2.42 13.28
CA ASP A 339 25.53 -0.98 13.13
C ASP A 339 24.13 -0.64 12.58
N VAL A 340 23.05 -0.85 13.36
CA VAL A 340 21.81 -0.05 13.21
C VAL A 340 21.13 0.10 14.58
N THR A 341 21.81 0.72 15.54
CA THR A 341 21.13 1.29 16.71
C THR A 341 21.79 2.61 17.08
N THR A 342 21.24 3.73 16.60
CA THR A 342 21.06 5.00 17.34
C THR A 342 20.66 6.15 16.40
N ALA A 343 19.40 6.58 16.47
CA ALA A 343 19.01 7.94 16.06
C ALA A 343 17.91 8.46 17.00
N SER A 344 18.21 9.61 17.58
CA SER A 344 17.63 10.29 18.74
C SER A 344 16.12 10.63 18.66
N SER A 345 15.49 10.59 19.83
CA SER A 345 14.05 10.49 20.10
C SER A 345 13.28 11.82 20.26
N THR A 346 13.47 12.81 19.39
CA THR A 346 12.77 14.11 19.58
C THR A 346 12.00 14.67 18.38
N SER A 347 12.02 14.04 17.21
CA SER A 347 11.04 14.34 16.14
C SER A 347 10.97 13.16 15.17
N GLY A 348 9.86 12.44 15.16
CA GLY A 348 9.69 11.12 14.52
C GLY A 348 9.56 11.10 13.00
N ALA A 349 9.95 12.17 12.31
CA ALA A 349 9.90 12.26 10.85
C ALA A 349 11.17 11.67 10.22
N ARG A 350 11.01 10.66 9.36
CA ARG A 350 12.08 10.01 8.58
C ARG A 350 11.75 10.08 7.10
N LEU A 351 12.62 10.67 6.30
CA LEU A 351 12.53 10.57 4.85
C LEU A 351 13.21 9.29 4.35
N SER A 352 12.65 8.74 3.30
CA SER A 352 13.19 7.62 2.55
C SER A 352 12.79 7.77 1.08
N GLU A 353 13.44 7.00 0.18
CA GLU A 353 13.07 6.98 -1.24
C GLU A 353 11.59 6.63 -1.47
N SER A 354 10.94 5.92 -0.54
CA SER A 354 9.52 5.56 -0.61
C SER A 354 8.56 6.65 -0.10
N GLY A 355 9.07 7.74 0.48
CA GLY A 355 8.26 8.86 0.98
C GLY A 355 8.70 9.36 2.36
N LEU A 356 7.93 10.29 2.91
CA LEU A 356 8.09 10.79 4.28
C LEU A 356 7.28 9.90 5.23
N THR A 357 7.93 9.25 6.18
CA THR A 357 7.25 8.56 7.29
C THR A 357 7.32 9.41 8.55
N ILE A 358 6.18 9.66 9.18
CA ILE A 358 6.07 10.41 10.45
C ILE A 358 5.55 9.46 11.52
N GLU A 359 6.32 9.25 12.58
CA GLU A 359 5.89 8.49 13.74
C GLU A 359 4.94 9.30 14.63
N GLY A 360 3.82 8.70 15.02
CA GLY A 360 2.83 9.32 15.90
C GLY A 360 1.87 10.29 15.20
N ASN A 361 1.14 11.06 16.02
CA ASN A 361 0.11 11.98 15.54
C ASN A 361 0.73 13.26 14.98
N VAL A 362 0.17 13.76 13.89
CA VAL A 362 0.44 15.08 13.33
C VAL A 362 -0.63 16.04 13.83
N ASP A 363 -0.20 17.10 14.52
CA ASP A 363 -1.10 18.11 15.04
C ASP A 363 -1.67 18.97 13.91
N ARG A 364 -0.83 19.30 12.91
CA ARG A 364 -1.24 20.09 11.74
C ARG A 364 -0.37 19.77 10.52
N LEU A 365 -1.00 19.52 9.37
CA LEU A 365 -0.35 19.34 8.07
C LEU A 365 -0.84 20.43 7.12
N VAL A 366 0.07 21.26 6.62
CA VAL A 366 -0.25 22.37 5.71
C VAL A 366 0.36 22.10 4.33
N LEU A 367 -0.47 22.19 3.29
CA LEU A 367 -0.03 22.21 1.90
C LEU A 367 0.04 23.66 1.42
N SER A 368 1.09 24.02 0.70
CA SER A 368 1.21 25.33 0.07
C SER A 368 2.07 25.29 -1.19
N VAL A 369 1.91 26.30 -2.05
CA VAL A 369 2.84 26.55 -3.16
C VAL A 369 3.52 27.90 -2.94
N ARG A 370 4.85 27.87 -2.91
CA ARG A 370 5.67 29.09 -2.84
C ARG A 370 6.65 29.10 -4.00
N ASP A 371 6.69 30.21 -4.73
CA ASP A 371 7.54 30.36 -5.92
C ASP A 371 7.35 29.24 -6.95
N GLY A 372 6.10 28.78 -7.11
CA GLY A 372 5.74 27.68 -8.02
C GLY A 372 6.15 26.28 -7.54
N ARG A 373 6.75 26.16 -6.35
CA ARG A 373 7.24 24.90 -5.78
C ARG A 373 6.31 24.42 -4.66
N GLN A 374 6.09 23.11 -4.61
CA GLN A 374 5.29 22.49 -3.57
C GLN A 374 6.01 22.55 -2.22
N ILE A 375 5.27 22.90 -1.17
CA ILE A 375 5.70 22.81 0.23
C ILE A 375 4.71 21.94 1.00
N VAL A 376 5.23 21.10 1.89
CA VAL A 376 4.46 20.31 2.86
C VAL A 376 5.02 20.58 4.26
N ASP A 377 4.24 21.28 5.09
CA ASP A 377 4.61 21.58 6.48
C ASP A 377 3.90 20.64 7.44
N VAL A 378 4.66 19.97 8.30
CA VAL A 378 4.17 19.01 9.28
C VAL A 378 4.50 19.53 10.67
N THR A 379 3.48 19.83 11.46
CA THR A 379 3.62 20.27 12.85
C THR A 379 3.30 19.12 13.81
N GLN A 380 4.23 18.80 14.69
CA GLN A 380 4.09 17.77 15.72
C GLN A 380 4.74 18.25 17.03
N GLY A 381 3.99 18.21 18.13
CA GLY A 381 4.53 18.55 19.46
C GLY A 381 5.07 19.98 19.55
N GLY A 382 4.52 20.91 18.75
CA GLY A 382 4.96 22.31 18.64
C GLY A 382 6.13 22.57 17.69
N GLY A 383 6.79 21.54 17.16
CA GLY A 383 7.82 21.67 16.14
C GLY A 383 7.25 21.53 14.72
N THR A 384 7.78 22.27 13.75
CA THR A 384 7.38 22.16 12.33
C THR A 384 8.54 21.64 11.49
N THR A 385 8.26 20.65 10.65
CA THR A 385 9.18 20.16 9.61
C THR A 385 8.60 20.53 8.25
N SER A 386 9.36 21.22 7.41
CA SER A 386 8.95 21.60 6.05
C SER A 386 9.69 20.76 5.01
N LEU A 387 8.93 20.16 4.10
CA LEU A 387 9.44 19.61 2.86
C LEU A 387 9.25 20.64 1.76
N ARG A 388 10.30 20.98 1.02
CA ARG A 388 10.23 21.96 -0.07
C ARG A 388 10.76 21.35 -1.36
N ALA A 389 9.91 21.29 -2.38
CA ALA A 389 10.30 20.81 -3.71
C ALA A 389 11.31 21.78 -4.35
N ARG A 390 12.25 21.22 -5.11
CA ARG A 390 13.22 21.96 -5.93
C ARG A 390 12.84 21.86 -7.40
N GLU A 391 13.50 22.67 -8.23
CA GLU A 391 13.32 22.65 -9.69
C GLU A 391 13.80 21.35 -10.34
N ASP A 392 14.80 20.69 -9.75
CA ASP A 392 15.34 19.42 -10.22
C ASP A 392 14.50 18.20 -9.79
N GLY A 393 13.35 18.41 -9.16
CA GLY A 393 12.45 17.36 -8.68
C GLY A 393 12.87 16.72 -7.35
N LEU A 394 14.01 17.13 -6.78
CA LEU A 394 14.43 16.73 -5.44
C LEU A 394 13.76 17.61 -4.37
N TRP A 395 13.93 17.24 -3.11
CA TRP A 395 13.33 17.93 -1.98
C TRP A 395 14.36 18.31 -0.93
N ASP A 396 14.15 19.49 -0.34
CA ASP A 396 14.89 19.97 0.82
C ASP A 396 14.03 19.84 2.08
N VAL A 397 14.66 19.49 3.20
CA VAL A 397 14.01 19.28 4.49
C VAL A 397 14.47 20.36 5.45
N TRP A 398 13.52 21.01 6.10
CA TRP A 398 13.76 22.07 7.08
C TRP A 398 13.08 21.71 8.40
N ARG A 399 13.71 22.04 9.53
CA ARG A 399 13.14 21.93 10.87
C ARG A 399 13.05 23.34 11.46
N GLY A 400 11.84 23.90 11.45
CA GLY A 400 11.62 25.33 11.66
C GLY A 400 12.36 26.15 10.60
N GLU A 401 13.20 27.08 11.04
CA GLU A 401 14.03 27.90 10.15
C GLU A 401 15.36 27.22 9.77
N ASN A 402 15.70 26.10 10.41
CA ASN A 402 16.98 25.44 10.20
C ASN A 402 16.91 24.45 9.05
N PHE A 403 17.84 24.57 8.10
CA PHE A 403 18.06 23.58 7.06
C PHE A 403 18.53 22.26 7.67
N ALA A 404 17.92 21.14 7.29
CA ALA A 404 18.25 19.81 7.81
C ALA A 404 18.90 18.91 6.76
N GLU A 405 18.35 18.84 5.54
CA GLU A 405 18.80 17.90 4.51
C GLU A 405 18.49 18.42 3.09
N SER A 406 19.33 18.09 2.10
CA SER A 406 19.16 18.48 0.69
C SER A 406 19.05 17.31 -0.25
N GLY A 407 18.33 17.50 -1.35
CA GLY A 407 18.45 16.64 -2.52
C GLY A 407 17.81 15.27 -2.35
N VAL A 408 16.81 15.16 -1.48
CA VAL A 408 16.16 13.89 -1.18
C VAL A 408 15.15 13.55 -2.27
N ALA A 409 15.17 12.31 -2.76
CA ALA A 409 14.11 11.81 -3.62
C ALA A 409 12.82 11.62 -2.81
N PHE A 410 11.73 12.22 -3.26
CA PHE A 410 10.42 12.11 -2.60
C PHE A 410 9.40 11.51 -3.58
N SER A 411 8.78 10.42 -3.16
CA SER A 411 7.80 9.67 -3.97
C SER A 411 6.44 10.36 -4.13
N GLY A 412 6.22 11.48 -3.43
CA GLY A 412 4.91 12.09 -3.28
C GLY A 412 4.09 11.53 -2.11
N VAL A 413 4.59 10.53 -1.38
CA VAL A 413 3.84 9.89 -0.27
C VAL A 413 4.28 10.44 1.09
N VAL A 414 3.31 10.89 1.88
CA VAL A 414 3.45 11.23 3.30
C VAL A 414 2.68 10.19 4.12
N LEU A 415 3.40 9.26 4.75
CA LEU A 415 2.86 8.24 5.64
C LEU A 415 2.92 8.72 7.10
N VAL A 416 1.78 8.83 7.75
CA VAL A 416 1.64 9.19 9.17
C VAL A 416 1.24 7.95 9.95
N ARG A 417 2.10 7.50 10.86
CA ARG A 417 1.83 6.38 11.79
C ARG A 417 1.07 6.86 13.02
N GLY A 418 -0.09 7.45 12.75
CA GLY A 418 -0.99 8.07 13.72
C GLY A 418 -2.11 8.81 13.01
N ASP A 419 -2.74 9.75 13.72
CA ASP A 419 -3.75 10.65 13.16
C ASP A 419 -3.12 11.88 12.50
N VAL A 420 -3.71 12.34 11.40
CA VAL A 420 -3.54 13.73 10.93
C VAL A 420 -4.70 14.52 11.49
N ARG A 421 -4.47 15.27 12.57
CA ARG A 421 -5.56 15.96 13.29
C ARG A 421 -6.16 17.12 12.51
N ASP A 422 -5.36 17.74 11.65
CA ASP A 422 -5.72 18.98 10.98
C ASP A 422 -4.90 19.20 9.70
N MET A 423 -5.47 18.81 8.56
CA MET A 423 -4.95 18.99 7.22
C MET A 423 -5.63 20.17 6.56
N ARG A 424 -4.86 21.06 5.93
CA ARG A 424 -5.39 22.32 5.36
C ARG A 424 -4.45 22.91 4.30
N GLY A 425 -4.99 23.83 3.51
CA GLY A 425 -4.19 24.83 2.81
C GLY A 425 -3.54 25.85 3.75
N ASP A 426 -2.71 26.73 3.21
CA ASP A 426 -2.05 27.77 4.01
C ASP A 426 -2.93 28.99 4.29
N GLY A 427 -4.15 28.99 3.77
CA GLY A 427 -5.14 30.06 3.93
C GLY A 427 -4.78 31.33 3.15
N SER A 428 -3.78 31.27 2.27
CA SER A 428 -3.49 32.33 1.31
C SER A 428 -4.40 32.23 0.08
N ASN A 429 -4.30 33.19 -0.83
CA ASN A 429 -4.95 33.10 -2.14
C ASN A 429 -4.10 32.33 -3.17
N ALA A 430 -2.89 31.90 -2.79
CA ALA A 430 -2.06 31.08 -3.64
C ALA A 430 -2.59 29.64 -3.64
N PRO A 431 -2.37 28.88 -4.73
CA PRO A 431 -2.74 27.47 -4.73
C PRO A 431 -1.97 26.69 -3.68
N ASP A 432 -2.60 25.67 -3.10
CA ASP A 432 -2.00 24.79 -2.10
C ASP A 432 -1.28 23.58 -2.72
N VAL A 433 -1.71 23.17 -3.92
CA VAL A 433 -1.13 22.08 -4.71
C VAL A 433 -0.57 22.60 -6.04
N SER A 434 0.75 22.43 -6.25
CA SER A 434 1.45 22.88 -7.46
C SER A 434 1.02 22.07 -8.68
N ASN A 435 1.24 22.60 -9.88
CA ASN A 435 0.74 22.02 -11.13
C ASN A 435 1.45 20.73 -11.54
N SER A 436 2.57 20.43 -10.87
CA SER A 436 3.38 19.22 -11.04
C SER A 436 3.30 18.28 -9.83
N ALA A 437 2.66 18.71 -8.73
CA ALA A 437 2.64 17.95 -7.49
C ALA A 437 1.64 16.80 -7.54
N ARG A 438 2.11 15.62 -7.16
CA ARG A 438 1.27 14.44 -6.93
C ARG A 438 1.52 13.95 -5.52
N ILE A 439 0.60 14.27 -4.61
CA ILE A 439 0.80 14.06 -3.18
C ILE A 439 -0.24 13.08 -2.68
N SER A 440 0.20 12.11 -1.87
CA SER A 440 -0.68 11.25 -1.10
C SER A 440 -0.37 11.33 0.36
N ILE A 441 -1.37 11.68 1.16
CA ILE A 441 -1.31 11.69 2.62
C ILE A 441 -2.01 10.41 3.09
N VAL A 442 -1.24 9.51 3.68
CA VAL A 442 -1.69 8.23 4.21
C VAL A 442 -1.56 8.26 5.71
N ALA A 443 -2.66 8.14 6.45
CA ALA A 443 -2.66 8.07 7.90
C ALA A 443 -3.06 6.66 8.36
N LEU A 444 -2.30 6.08 9.30
CA LEU A 444 -2.72 4.85 9.98
C LEU A 444 -3.96 5.08 10.84
N GLY A 445 -4.17 6.30 11.33
CA GLY A 445 -5.38 6.74 12.05
C GLY A 445 -6.39 7.43 11.14
N GLY A 446 -7.00 8.50 11.64
CA GLY A 446 -7.91 9.37 10.90
C GLY A 446 -7.22 10.57 10.26
N ILE A 447 -7.92 11.25 9.35
CA ILE A 447 -7.49 12.52 8.74
C ILE A 447 -8.58 13.56 8.98
N GLY A 448 -8.28 14.62 9.72
CA GLY A 448 -9.11 15.80 9.84
C GLY A 448 -8.76 16.81 8.74
N VAL A 449 -9.72 17.27 7.93
CA VAL A 449 -9.54 18.36 6.95
C VAL A 449 -10.17 19.63 7.51
N GLY A 450 -9.36 20.65 7.80
CA GLY A 450 -9.78 21.85 8.50
C GLY A 450 -9.94 23.11 7.65
N ASP A 451 -9.48 23.11 6.40
CA ASP A 451 -9.58 24.25 5.49
C ASP A 451 -9.53 23.81 4.03
N ASP A 452 -9.85 24.75 3.14
CA ASP A 452 -9.77 24.55 1.69
C ASP A 452 -8.38 24.09 1.26
N VAL A 453 -8.34 23.29 0.19
CA VAL A 453 -7.10 22.91 -0.49
C VAL A 453 -7.29 23.16 -1.97
N THR A 454 -6.65 24.23 -2.44
CA THR A 454 -6.77 24.75 -3.79
C THR A 454 -5.65 24.26 -4.70
N PHE A 455 -5.94 24.23 -6.00
CA PHE A 455 -5.06 23.63 -7.01
C PHE A 455 -4.63 24.72 -7.99
N SER A 456 -3.34 24.76 -8.31
CA SER A 456 -2.80 25.70 -9.30
C SER A 456 -3.40 25.52 -10.69
N GLN A 457 -3.77 24.28 -11.04
CA GLN A 457 -4.62 23.96 -12.17
C GLN A 457 -5.85 23.21 -11.65
N ASP A 458 -7.02 23.81 -11.82
CA ASP A 458 -8.29 23.16 -11.48
C ASP A 458 -8.61 22.09 -12.53
N PRO A 459 -8.66 20.79 -12.16
CA PRO A 459 -8.93 19.71 -13.11
C PRO A 459 -10.32 19.83 -13.77
N ARG A 460 -11.28 20.57 -13.18
CA ARG A 460 -12.60 20.83 -13.81
C ARG A 460 -12.50 21.65 -15.07
N VAL A 461 -11.59 22.62 -15.06
CA VAL A 461 -11.44 23.63 -16.11
C VAL A 461 -10.27 23.28 -17.02
N THR A 462 -9.28 22.57 -16.49
CA THR A 462 -8.08 22.13 -17.20
C THR A 462 -8.01 20.60 -17.17
N PRO A 463 -8.64 19.87 -18.11
CA PRO A 463 -8.65 18.41 -18.12
C PRO A 463 -7.26 17.75 -18.33
N SER A 464 -6.24 18.55 -18.62
CA SER A 464 -4.83 18.13 -18.74
C SER A 464 -4.02 18.37 -17.47
N ALA A 465 -4.65 18.86 -16.39
CA ALA A 465 -4.04 19.04 -15.09
C ALA A 465 -3.50 17.68 -14.59
N ILE A 466 -2.24 17.63 -14.18
CA ILE A 466 -1.60 16.40 -13.68
C ILE A 466 -1.43 16.40 -12.15
N ASN A 467 -1.77 17.52 -11.53
CA ASN A 467 -1.68 17.74 -10.10
C ASN A 467 -2.82 17.04 -9.37
N SER A 468 -2.47 16.22 -8.39
CA SER A 468 -3.44 15.38 -7.69
C SER A 468 -3.09 15.26 -6.20
N LEU A 469 -4.14 15.22 -5.40
CA LEU A 469 -4.07 14.95 -3.96
C LEU A 469 -4.81 13.65 -3.66
N GLY A 470 -4.18 12.78 -2.91
CA GLY A 470 -4.75 11.56 -2.36
C GLY A 470 -4.79 11.62 -0.84
N LEU A 471 -5.93 11.29 -0.23
CA LEU A 471 -6.10 11.18 1.22
C LEU A 471 -6.53 9.75 1.55
N VAL A 472 -5.72 9.04 2.33
CA VAL A 472 -6.00 7.65 2.71
C VAL A 472 -6.00 7.53 4.23
N ALA A 473 -7.16 7.27 4.83
CA ALA A 473 -7.29 6.93 6.25
C ALA A 473 -7.43 5.41 6.41
N LEU A 474 -6.41 4.76 6.99
CA LEU A 474 -6.39 3.30 7.12
C LEU A 474 -7.13 2.78 8.35
N GLY A 475 -7.11 3.54 9.46
CA GLY A 475 -7.66 3.10 10.76
C GLY A 475 -8.74 4.01 11.35
N GLY A 476 -8.92 5.22 10.81
CA GLY A 476 -9.86 6.23 11.32
C GLY A 476 -10.81 6.78 10.27
N ASP A 477 -11.59 7.78 10.68
CA ASP A 477 -12.49 8.53 9.79
C ASP A 477 -11.69 9.59 9.00
N LEU A 478 -12.15 9.94 7.80
CA LEU A 478 -11.77 11.21 7.19
C LEU A 478 -12.80 12.25 7.62
N SER A 479 -12.43 13.16 8.52
CA SER A 479 -13.36 14.10 9.14
C SER A 479 -13.20 15.50 8.57
N ILE A 480 -14.26 16.14 8.11
CA ILE A 480 -14.25 17.55 7.73
C ILE A 480 -14.38 18.40 9.00
N LEU A 481 -13.29 18.90 9.56
CA LEU A 481 -13.32 19.67 10.80
C LEU A 481 -14.16 20.96 10.63
N PRO A 482 -14.63 21.59 11.71
CA PRO A 482 -15.33 22.86 11.62
C PRO A 482 -14.36 23.91 11.08
N SER A 483 -14.44 24.19 9.78
CA SER A 483 -13.64 25.20 9.11
C SER A 483 -14.17 26.60 9.43
N ARG A 484 -13.34 27.62 9.17
CA ARG A 484 -13.78 29.02 9.26
C ARG A 484 -14.69 29.39 8.09
N SER A 485 -14.56 28.71 6.95
CA SER A 485 -15.43 28.86 5.78
C SER A 485 -16.66 27.97 5.93
N SER A 486 -17.83 28.48 5.55
CA SER A 486 -19.06 27.70 5.47
C SER A 486 -19.08 26.75 4.27
N ASP A 487 -18.11 26.85 3.35
CA ASP A 487 -17.94 25.99 2.19
C ASP A 487 -16.50 25.49 2.17
N LEU A 488 -16.31 24.18 2.02
CA LEU A 488 -15.01 23.54 1.94
C LEU A 488 -14.76 23.05 0.51
N SER A 489 -13.77 23.59 -0.20
CA SER A 489 -13.36 23.07 -1.50
C SER A 489 -12.14 22.16 -1.34
N LEU A 490 -12.32 20.87 -1.63
CA LEU A 490 -11.25 19.87 -1.53
C LEU A 490 -11.20 19.02 -2.79
N HIS A 491 -10.21 19.23 -3.65
CA HIS A 491 -10.04 18.40 -4.84
C HIS A 491 -9.10 17.24 -4.51
N ALA A 492 -9.64 16.14 -3.98
CA ALA A 492 -8.83 14.99 -3.61
C ALA A 492 -9.50 13.67 -3.97
N ASN A 493 -8.67 12.68 -4.23
CA ASN A 493 -9.07 11.28 -4.14
C ASN A 493 -9.05 10.89 -2.66
N VAL A 494 -10.12 10.28 -2.18
CA VAL A 494 -10.31 9.92 -0.77
C VAL A 494 -10.52 8.41 -0.67
N ALA A 495 -9.80 7.77 0.24
CA ALA A 495 -10.01 6.38 0.61
C ALA A 495 -10.04 6.22 2.13
N VAL A 496 -11.10 5.62 2.66
CA VAL A 496 -11.23 5.24 4.07
C VAL A 496 -11.39 3.73 4.13
N LEU A 497 -10.37 3.05 4.64
CA LEU A 497 -10.27 1.58 4.54
C LEU A 497 -10.73 0.84 5.81
N ALA A 498 -10.83 1.55 6.94
CA ALA A 498 -11.26 0.96 8.21
C ALA A 498 -12.75 0.61 8.24
N ASP A 499 -13.08 -0.56 8.80
CA ASP A 499 -14.46 -0.99 9.00
C ASP A 499 -15.22 -0.07 9.95
N GLY A 500 -16.46 0.26 9.58
CA GLY A 500 -17.31 1.17 10.37
C GLY A 500 -16.84 2.63 10.38
N ARG A 501 -15.82 2.98 9.58
CA ARG A 501 -15.33 4.34 9.36
C ARG A 501 -15.70 4.82 7.96
N GLY A 502 -15.72 6.12 7.78
CA GLY A 502 -16.00 6.74 6.48
C GLY A 502 -15.60 8.20 6.44
N LEU A 503 -16.09 8.91 5.43
CA LEU A 503 -16.11 10.36 5.45
C LEU A 503 -17.10 10.80 6.53
N ALA A 504 -16.67 11.72 7.39
CA ALA A 504 -17.44 12.18 8.53
C ALA A 504 -17.44 13.70 8.58
N THR A 505 -18.51 14.26 9.13
CA THR A 505 -18.52 15.64 9.62
C THR A 505 -18.53 15.56 11.16
N PRO A 506 -17.90 16.51 11.88
CA PRO A 506 -17.76 16.53 13.31
C PRO A 506 -19.16 16.57 13.93
N SER A 507 -19.53 15.41 14.47
CA SER A 507 -20.63 15.15 15.39
C SER A 507 -21.90 15.97 15.18
N CYS A 508 -22.73 15.52 14.26
CA CYS A 508 -24.13 15.35 14.63
C CYS A 508 -24.34 13.88 14.96
N ALA A 509 -24.73 13.58 16.20
CA ALA A 509 -25.03 12.20 16.62
C ALA A 509 -26.17 11.58 15.79
N SER A 510 -26.95 12.39 15.08
CA SER A 510 -27.89 12.01 14.01
C SER A 510 -28.12 13.20 13.07
N ILE A 511 -28.52 12.95 11.82
CA ILE A 511 -28.92 14.02 10.86
C ILE A 511 -29.99 14.94 11.48
N ALA A 512 -30.92 14.38 12.27
CA ALA A 512 -31.99 15.13 12.93
C ALA A 512 -31.51 16.03 14.06
N ALA A 513 -30.31 15.78 14.61
CA ALA A 513 -29.72 16.54 15.70
C ALA A 513 -28.75 17.64 15.22
N CYS A 514 -28.48 17.76 13.92
CA CYS A 514 -27.76 18.91 13.40
C CYS A 514 -28.64 20.16 13.52
N PRO A 515 -28.27 21.19 14.31
CA PRO A 515 -28.85 22.51 14.11
C PRO A 515 -28.63 22.90 12.64
N ALA A 516 -29.58 23.65 12.06
CA ALA A 516 -29.54 24.13 10.67
C ALA A 516 -28.44 25.18 10.42
N VAL A 517 -27.23 24.93 10.93
CA VAL A 517 -25.99 25.52 10.44
C VAL A 517 -25.89 25.05 9.00
N ALA A 518 -25.74 25.99 8.07
CA ALA A 518 -25.54 25.70 6.66
C ALA A 518 -24.47 24.60 6.56
N ALA A 519 -24.91 23.41 6.15
CA ALA A 519 -24.03 22.26 6.15
C ALA A 519 -22.89 22.56 5.16
N PRO A 520 -21.63 22.33 5.54
CA PRO A 520 -20.52 22.70 4.69
C PRO A 520 -20.65 22.03 3.33
N THR A 521 -20.59 22.83 2.27
CA THR A 521 -20.52 22.31 0.90
C THR A 521 -19.13 21.74 0.71
N LEU A 522 -18.98 20.42 0.55
CA LEU A 522 -17.69 19.81 0.27
C LEU A 522 -17.60 19.39 -1.20
N HIS A 523 -16.84 20.16 -1.97
CA HIS A 523 -16.62 19.87 -3.39
C HIS A 523 -15.50 18.84 -3.57
N LEU A 524 -15.84 17.55 -3.48
CA LEU A 524 -14.89 16.44 -3.73
C LEU A 524 -14.72 16.14 -5.21
N LEU A 525 -13.66 16.70 -5.80
CA LEU A 525 -13.25 16.35 -7.16
C LEU A 525 -12.25 15.20 -7.13
N GLY A 526 -12.78 13.99 -7.16
CA GLY A 526 -11.99 12.77 -7.19
C GLY A 526 -12.84 11.54 -6.92
N SER A 527 -12.19 10.41 -6.66
CA SER A 527 -12.86 9.18 -6.21
C SER A 527 -13.02 9.18 -4.69
N VAL A 528 -14.15 8.63 -4.21
CA VAL A 528 -14.36 8.30 -2.80
C VAL A 528 -14.49 6.79 -2.68
N ALA A 529 -13.67 6.18 -1.84
CA ALA A 529 -13.75 4.77 -1.49
C ALA A 529 -13.97 4.63 0.02
N GLU A 530 -15.11 4.07 0.41
CA GLU A 530 -15.47 3.83 1.81
C GLU A 530 -16.01 2.42 2.00
N ARG A 531 -15.72 1.81 3.15
CA ARG A 531 -16.18 0.46 3.47
C ARG A 531 -17.55 0.45 4.17
N ALA A 532 -17.92 1.54 4.85
CA ALA A 532 -19.20 1.72 5.52
C ALA A 532 -19.68 3.18 5.39
N PRO A 533 -20.54 3.50 4.41
CA PRO A 533 -21.00 4.87 4.19
C PRO A 533 -21.76 5.39 5.42
N ARG A 534 -21.38 6.57 5.90
CA ARG A 534 -22.10 7.29 6.95
C ARG A 534 -23.01 8.35 6.34
N PRO A 535 -24.16 8.64 6.96
CA PRO A 535 -25.01 9.72 6.50
C PRO A 535 -24.25 11.05 6.47
N LEU A 536 -24.04 11.59 5.27
CA LEU A 536 -23.43 12.90 5.05
C LEU A 536 -24.50 13.96 4.79
N ALA A 537 -24.39 15.08 5.51
CA ALA A 537 -25.10 16.32 5.20
C ALA A 537 -24.22 17.20 4.31
N VAL A 538 -23.85 16.71 3.14
CA VAL A 538 -22.85 17.37 2.28
C VAL A 538 -23.29 17.23 0.82
N ARG A 539 -23.11 18.31 0.06
CA ARG A 539 -23.21 18.25 -1.40
C ARG A 539 -21.90 17.75 -1.99
N LEU A 540 -21.94 16.58 -2.64
CA LEU A 540 -20.79 15.94 -3.27
C LEU A 540 -20.81 16.18 -4.79
N ASP A 541 -19.79 16.82 -5.35
CA ASP A 541 -19.62 16.99 -6.79
C ASP A 541 -18.54 16.04 -7.32
N VAL A 542 -18.86 14.76 -7.51
CA VAL A 542 -17.88 13.76 -7.98
C VAL A 542 -17.58 13.94 -9.47
N ILE A 543 -16.33 14.25 -9.79
CA ILE A 543 -15.79 14.18 -11.16
C ILE A 543 -14.76 13.06 -11.18
N HIS A 544 -15.05 12.01 -11.95
CA HIS A 544 -14.14 10.89 -12.13
C HIS A 544 -13.08 11.27 -13.17
N ASP A 545 -11.81 11.29 -12.76
CA ASP A 545 -10.68 11.46 -13.67
C ASP A 545 -9.79 10.21 -13.62
N ASP A 546 -9.84 9.42 -14.69
CA ASP A 546 -9.13 8.15 -14.82
C ASP A 546 -7.60 8.33 -15.01
N ARG A 547 -7.11 9.57 -15.15
CA ARG A 547 -5.89 9.80 -15.95
C ARG A 547 -4.57 9.90 -15.21
N THR A 548 -4.51 9.84 -13.89
CA THR A 548 -3.33 9.37 -13.13
C THR A 548 -3.63 9.51 -11.63
N PRO A 549 -3.99 8.41 -10.93
CA PRO A 549 -4.23 8.52 -9.51
C PRO A 549 -2.93 8.98 -8.80
N PRO A 550 -3.06 9.72 -7.69
CA PRO A 550 -1.90 10.10 -6.90
C PRO A 550 -1.15 8.84 -6.42
N PRO A 551 0.14 8.94 -6.09
CA PRO A 551 0.95 7.80 -5.64
C PRO A 551 0.25 6.99 -4.54
N ALA A 552 0.37 5.66 -4.53
CA ALA A 552 -0.32 4.78 -3.57
C ALA A 552 -1.86 4.67 -3.68
N PHE A 553 -2.54 5.36 -4.62
CA PHE A 553 -3.96 5.09 -4.91
C PHE A 553 -4.12 3.89 -5.88
N PRO A 554 -5.14 3.03 -5.68
CA PRO A 554 -5.41 1.90 -6.57
C PRO A 554 -5.75 2.37 -8.00
N ARG A 555 -5.14 1.76 -9.02
CA ARG A 555 -5.37 2.11 -10.44
C ARG A 555 -6.57 1.42 -11.09
N GLU A 556 -7.07 0.32 -10.53
CA GLU A 556 -7.99 -0.59 -11.23
C GLU A 556 -9.33 -0.81 -10.52
N ALA A 557 -9.58 -0.12 -9.42
CA ALA A 557 -10.75 -0.42 -8.64
C ALA A 557 -11.97 0.32 -9.19
N ARG A 558 -12.88 -0.45 -9.81
CA ARG A 558 -14.25 -0.02 -10.12
C ARG A 558 -15.03 0.03 -8.81
N TRP A 559 -15.24 1.24 -8.30
CA TRP A 559 -15.98 1.44 -7.05
C TRP A 559 -17.43 1.81 -7.32
N THR A 560 -18.35 1.07 -6.69
CA THR A 560 -19.78 1.40 -6.64
C THR A 560 -20.03 2.43 -5.55
N VAL A 561 -20.40 3.64 -5.92
CA VAL A 561 -20.91 4.66 -4.98
C VAL A 561 -22.35 4.30 -4.61
N ASP A 562 -22.60 3.91 -3.36
CA ASP A 562 -23.96 3.72 -2.86
C ASP A 562 -24.60 5.09 -2.56
N THR A 563 -25.31 5.61 -3.56
CA THR A 563 -25.97 6.91 -3.47
C THR A 563 -27.17 6.95 -2.51
N SER A 564 -27.63 5.79 -2.00
CA SER A 564 -28.80 5.72 -1.12
C SER A 564 -28.57 6.30 0.28
N THR A 565 -27.32 6.60 0.63
CA THR A 565 -26.91 7.10 1.95
C THR A 565 -26.78 8.62 2.05
N PHE A 566 -26.89 9.36 0.93
CA PHE A 566 -26.81 10.83 0.93
C PHE A 566 -28.19 11.45 1.19
N ALA A 567 -28.30 12.27 2.24
CA ALA A 567 -29.57 12.80 2.74
C ALA A 567 -30.17 13.94 1.90
N VAL A 568 -29.49 14.40 0.83
CA VAL A 568 -29.92 15.54 0.00
C VAL A 568 -29.90 15.15 -1.48
N PRO A 569 -30.97 15.41 -2.26
CA PRO A 569 -30.96 15.21 -3.69
C PRO A 569 -29.99 16.19 -4.36
N GLY A 570 -28.78 15.74 -4.68
CA GLY A 570 -27.82 16.48 -5.50
C GLY A 570 -27.99 16.16 -6.99
N THR A 571 -27.70 17.13 -7.85
CA THR A 571 -27.59 16.93 -9.30
C THR A 571 -26.25 16.27 -9.62
N TRP A 572 -26.27 14.94 -9.81
CA TRP A 572 -25.12 14.21 -10.33
C TRP A 572 -24.93 14.54 -11.81
N ARG A 573 -23.77 15.10 -12.17
CA ARG A 573 -23.39 15.33 -13.56
C ARG A 573 -22.15 14.50 -13.85
N GLN A 574 -22.34 13.35 -14.50
CA GLN A 574 -21.23 12.63 -15.11
C GLN A 574 -20.67 13.52 -16.23
N VAL A 575 -19.49 14.10 -16.00
CA VAL A 575 -18.74 14.82 -17.03
C VAL A 575 -17.96 13.77 -17.82
N PRO A 576 -18.14 13.67 -19.16
CA PRO A 576 -17.52 12.63 -19.98
C PRO A 576 -16.01 12.75 -20.10
#